data_AF-A0A2Z6RYL5-F1
#
_entry.id   AF-A0A2Z6RYL5-F1
#
_cell.length_a   1.000
_cell.length_b   1.000
_cell.length_c   1.000
_cell.angle_alpha   90.00
_cell.angle_beta   90.00
_cell.angle_gamma   90.00
#
_symmetry.space_group_name_H-M   'P 1'
#
loop_
_entity.id
_entity.type
_entity.pdbx_description
1 polymer ?
#
loop_
_entity_poly.entity_id
_entity_poly.type
_entity_poly.pdbx_seq_one_letter_code
_entity_poly.pdbx_strand_id
1 'polypeptide(L)'
;MSTVKNSTTTEKAKEIVSSQKDDGSLELTDTVSKELNVESKESLISSVKSFFGNKLLDNKKLIDTALILSFLRKTSSTDTSPELKERVEKAKKYLKTELSSDEKIDELLERTDAVVVEYATKKIIKEKAEQSVVEEIQKTITEEEITEVIEIQNSEGSYEKISDKITEKLGVITIENISSSVCIPDKRVRKFDTKVWNTFITTAYCNKVLAKHKSKLTKQNEKALVWLHTQINDEKLEKEILESCEKIVAEKASNKKKESSWTSLSTWGSGWGKYIDDTAKSTTGYQAIDNIYHTADTPAKPKTESNAKPGWSDIIVSTEEANDPEFDTIEDSRYHTQIYNFSLDDLKHIMNK
;
A
#
# COMPACT_ATOMS: atom_id res chain seq x y z
N MET A 1 4.06 15.06 -12.23
CA MET A 1 3.78 13.61 -12.14
C MET A 1 4.24 13.12 -10.78
N SER A 2 3.30 12.81 -9.87
CA SER A 2 3.63 12.15 -8.60
C SER A 2 4.22 10.78 -8.90
N THR A 3 5.39 10.50 -8.34
CA THR A 3 6.15 9.29 -8.61
C THR A 3 6.06 8.38 -7.39
N VAL A 4 5.45 7.20 -7.53
CA VAL A 4 5.26 6.20 -6.44
C VAL A 4 6.50 5.29 -6.27
N LYS A 5 7.69 5.82 -6.63
CA LYS A 5 8.93 5.04 -6.63
C LYS A 5 9.22 4.50 -5.21
N ASN A 6 9.69 3.26 -5.16
CA ASN A 6 10.13 2.52 -3.97
C ASN A 6 9.02 1.87 -3.12
N SER A 7 7.80 1.73 -3.64
CA SER A 7 6.77 0.89 -2.97
C SER A 7 7.09 -0.62 -3.06
N THR A 8 7.97 -1.05 -3.96
CA THR A 8 8.25 -2.47 -4.21
C THR A 8 9.73 -2.78 -4.03
N THR A 9 10.02 -3.89 -3.36
CA THR A 9 11.38 -4.37 -3.08
C THR A 9 12.03 -5.00 -4.32
N THR A 10 13.37 -4.97 -4.37
CA THR A 10 14.14 -5.60 -5.45
C THR A 10 13.86 -7.11 -5.55
N GLU A 11 13.67 -7.79 -4.42
CA GLU A 11 13.37 -9.22 -4.39
C GLU A 11 12.00 -9.55 -5.02
N LYS A 12 10.97 -8.75 -4.71
CA LYS A 12 9.64 -8.89 -5.33
C LYS A 12 9.70 -8.58 -6.83
N ALA A 13 10.44 -7.55 -7.22
CA ALA A 13 10.68 -7.25 -8.63
C ALA A 13 11.33 -8.43 -9.37
N LYS A 14 12.30 -9.11 -8.74
CA LYS A 14 12.95 -10.31 -9.30
C LYS A 14 11.98 -11.49 -9.44
N GLU A 15 11.14 -11.72 -8.44
CA GLU A 15 10.08 -12.73 -8.52
C GLU A 15 9.13 -12.43 -9.69
N ILE A 16 8.69 -11.18 -9.84
CA ILE A 16 7.78 -10.78 -10.91
C ILE A 16 8.37 -11.04 -12.30
N VAL A 17 9.66 -10.71 -12.52
CA VAL A 17 10.30 -10.95 -13.83
C VAL A 17 10.73 -12.41 -14.06
N SER A 18 10.65 -13.26 -13.04
CA SER A 18 10.95 -14.69 -13.19
C SER A 18 9.94 -15.42 -14.08
N SER A 19 8.74 -14.84 -14.28
CA SER A 19 7.72 -15.34 -15.20
C SER A 19 8.03 -15.08 -16.68
N GLN A 20 9.15 -14.41 -16.99
CA GLN A 20 9.50 -14.05 -18.37
C GLN A 20 9.77 -15.28 -19.23
N LYS A 21 9.12 -15.33 -20.38
CA LYS A 21 9.24 -16.41 -21.38
C LYS A 21 10.43 -16.18 -22.31
N ASP A 22 10.74 -17.19 -23.12
CA ASP A 22 11.86 -17.14 -24.06
C ASP A 22 11.68 -16.04 -25.11
N ASP A 23 10.44 -15.78 -25.53
CA ASP A 23 10.06 -14.68 -26.43
C ASP A 23 10.22 -13.28 -25.80
N GLY A 24 10.45 -13.20 -24.48
CA GLY A 24 10.58 -11.95 -23.74
C GLY A 24 9.27 -11.45 -23.12
N SER A 25 8.13 -12.07 -23.44
CA SER A 25 6.84 -11.73 -22.84
C SER A 25 6.83 -12.05 -21.34
N LEU A 26 6.05 -11.27 -20.59
CA LEU A 26 5.86 -11.41 -19.15
C LEU A 26 4.39 -11.72 -18.84
N GLU A 27 4.17 -12.49 -17.79
CA GLU A 27 2.84 -12.90 -17.35
C GLU A 27 2.47 -12.23 -16.03
N LEU A 28 1.29 -11.60 -15.98
CA LEU A 28 0.81 -10.87 -14.80
C LEU A 28 0.70 -11.81 -13.59
N THR A 29 1.47 -11.53 -12.55
CA THR A 29 1.55 -12.36 -11.34
C THR A 29 0.61 -11.85 -10.25
N ASP A 30 0.21 -12.73 -9.33
CA ASP A 30 -0.64 -12.32 -8.19
C ASP A 30 0.07 -11.28 -7.31
N THR A 31 1.42 -11.31 -7.30
CA THR A 31 2.26 -10.35 -6.61
C THR A 31 1.96 -8.91 -7.06
N VAL A 32 1.79 -8.66 -8.36
CA VAL A 32 1.47 -7.30 -8.87
C VAL A 32 0.10 -6.83 -8.39
N SER A 33 -0.93 -7.67 -8.47
CA SER A 33 -2.27 -7.33 -8.01
C SER A 33 -2.30 -7.05 -6.51
N LYS A 34 -1.60 -7.86 -5.69
CA LYS A 34 -1.50 -7.66 -4.24
C LYS A 34 -0.71 -6.40 -3.89
N GLU A 35 0.40 -6.13 -4.57
CA GLU A 35 1.18 -4.91 -4.36
C GLU A 35 0.40 -3.64 -4.73
N LEU A 36 -0.52 -3.73 -5.69
CA LEU A 36 -1.42 -2.62 -6.05
C LEU A 36 -2.74 -2.63 -5.25
N ASN A 37 -2.92 -3.57 -4.32
CA ASN A 37 -4.14 -3.75 -3.52
C ASN A 37 -5.41 -3.87 -4.38
N VAL A 38 -5.33 -4.68 -5.45
CA VAL A 38 -6.42 -4.93 -6.40
C VAL A 38 -6.97 -6.33 -6.19
N GLU A 39 -8.29 -6.46 -6.29
CA GLU A 39 -9.03 -7.71 -6.07
C GLU A 39 -8.61 -8.84 -7.02
N SER A 40 -8.29 -8.50 -8.28
CA SER A 40 -7.89 -9.47 -9.29
C SER A 40 -7.00 -8.87 -10.38
N LYS A 41 -6.31 -9.74 -11.13
CA LYS A 41 -5.56 -9.37 -12.34
C LYS A 41 -6.48 -8.86 -13.43
N GLU A 42 -7.66 -9.44 -13.51
CA GLU A 42 -8.70 -9.13 -14.48
C GLU A 42 -9.19 -7.69 -14.30
N SER A 43 -9.22 -7.18 -13.07
CA SER A 43 -9.52 -5.77 -12.79
C SER A 43 -8.48 -4.82 -13.42
N LEU A 44 -7.18 -5.11 -13.26
CA LEU A 44 -6.10 -4.33 -13.90
C LEU A 44 -6.21 -4.38 -15.43
N ILE A 45 -6.41 -5.57 -16.00
CA ILE A 45 -6.56 -5.77 -17.45
C ILE A 45 -7.78 -5.00 -17.97
N SER A 46 -8.91 -5.07 -17.25
CA SER A 46 -10.15 -4.37 -17.63
C SER A 46 -9.98 -2.86 -17.60
N SER A 47 -9.28 -2.33 -16.59
CA SER A 47 -8.96 -0.91 -16.49
C SER A 47 -8.07 -0.44 -17.65
N VAL A 48 -7.12 -1.26 -18.11
CA VAL A 48 -6.35 -0.93 -19.32
C VAL A 48 -7.24 -0.97 -20.56
N LYS A 49 -8.05 -2.02 -20.72
CA LYS A 49 -8.94 -2.19 -21.89
C LYS A 49 -9.95 -1.05 -22.04
N SER A 50 -10.47 -0.51 -20.94
CA SER A 50 -11.43 0.60 -20.98
C SER A 50 -10.85 1.85 -21.65
N PHE A 51 -9.55 2.10 -21.54
CA PHE A 51 -8.88 3.22 -22.19
C PHE A 51 -8.77 3.08 -23.71
N PHE A 52 -8.62 1.85 -24.22
CA PHE A 52 -8.52 1.59 -25.66
C PHE A 52 -9.88 1.36 -26.32
N GLY A 53 -10.94 1.10 -25.56
CA GLY A 53 -12.26 0.77 -26.08
C GLY A 53 -12.22 -0.46 -27.00
N ASN A 54 -13.05 -0.49 -28.04
CA ASN A 54 -13.04 -1.57 -29.04
C ASN A 54 -11.81 -1.55 -29.97
N LYS A 55 -10.88 -0.58 -29.81
CA LYS A 55 -9.62 -0.58 -30.56
C LYS A 55 -8.66 -1.59 -29.95
N LEU A 56 -8.84 -2.82 -30.39
CA LEU A 56 -7.86 -3.89 -30.52
C LEU A 56 -6.64 -3.81 -29.57
N LEU A 57 -6.80 -4.38 -28.37
CA LEU A 57 -5.72 -5.07 -27.68
C LEU A 57 -6.30 -6.30 -26.94
N ASP A 58 -6.85 -7.25 -27.69
CA ASP A 58 -7.26 -8.55 -27.12
C ASP A 58 -6.07 -9.48 -26.84
N ASN A 59 -4.86 -9.04 -27.21
CA ASN A 59 -3.65 -9.77 -26.89
C ASN A 59 -3.29 -9.58 -25.41
N LYS A 60 -3.79 -10.49 -24.57
CA LYS A 60 -3.49 -10.55 -23.14
C LYS A 60 -1.98 -10.49 -22.85
N LYS A 61 -1.12 -11.13 -23.65
CA LYS A 61 0.34 -11.10 -23.43
C LYS A 61 0.92 -9.69 -23.57
N LEU A 62 0.41 -8.89 -24.51
CA LEU A 62 0.84 -7.49 -24.67
C LEU A 62 0.43 -6.65 -23.46
N ILE A 63 -0.82 -6.77 -23.01
CA ILE A 63 -1.32 -6.07 -21.82
C ILE A 63 -0.50 -6.48 -20.59
N ASP A 64 -0.35 -7.78 -20.34
CA ASP A 64 0.39 -8.30 -19.18
C ASP A 64 1.84 -7.77 -19.17
N THR A 65 2.51 -7.83 -20.32
CA THR A 65 3.90 -7.37 -20.45
C THR A 65 4.02 -5.87 -20.21
N ALA A 66 3.14 -5.06 -20.79
CA ALA A 66 3.14 -3.61 -20.61
C ALA A 66 2.79 -3.19 -19.17
N LEU A 67 1.82 -3.88 -18.54
CA LEU A 67 1.47 -3.66 -17.13
C LEU A 67 2.64 -3.95 -16.20
N ILE A 68 3.35 -5.07 -16.39
CA ILE A 68 4.50 -5.41 -15.55
C ILE A 68 5.63 -4.40 -15.74
N LEU A 69 5.93 -4.01 -16.98
CA LEU A 69 6.94 -2.98 -17.25
C LEU A 69 6.59 -1.66 -16.56
N SER A 70 5.33 -1.25 -16.64
CA SER A 70 4.83 -0.03 -16.01
C SER A 70 4.88 -0.13 -14.48
N PHE A 71 4.46 -1.27 -13.93
CA PHE A 71 4.57 -1.57 -12.50
C PHE A 71 6.01 -1.41 -12.01
N LEU A 72 6.95 -2.12 -12.63
CA LEU A 72 8.37 -2.08 -12.24
C LEU A 72 8.93 -0.65 -12.36
N ARG A 73 8.63 0.05 -13.45
CA ARG A 73 9.10 1.44 -13.68
C ARG A 73 8.55 2.44 -12.64
N LYS A 74 7.30 2.29 -12.21
CA LYS A 74 6.63 3.25 -11.33
C LYS A 74 6.78 2.94 -9.84
N THR A 75 6.98 1.68 -9.48
CA THR A 75 6.96 1.22 -8.08
C THR A 75 8.31 0.70 -7.58
N SER A 76 9.21 0.29 -8.48
CA SER A 76 10.49 -0.31 -8.14
C SER A 76 11.67 0.58 -8.56
N SER A 77 12.81 0.42 -7.88
CA SER A 77 14.09 1.01 -8.33
C SER A 77 14.83 0.02 -9.22
N THR A 78 14.42 -0.07 -10.49
CA THR A 78 15.01 -1.01 -11.47
C THR A 78 16.48 -0.70 -11.78
N ASP A 79 16.95 0.51 -11.47
CA ASP A 79 18.30 0.99 -11.79
C ASP A 79 19.40 0.30 -10.97
N THR A 80 19.02 -0.37 -9.87
CA THR A 80 19.96 -0.97 -8.92
C THR A 80 20.31 -2.43 -9.23
N SER A 81 19.65 -3.08 -10.20
CA SER A 81 19.86 -4.49 -10.52
C SER A 81 20.11 -4.71 -12.02
N PRO A 82 21.33 -5.11 -12.42
CA PRO A 82 21.66 -5.45 -13.80
C PRO A 82 20.76 -6.56 -14.38
N GLU A 83 20.41 -7.55 -13.55
CA GLU A 83 19.50 -8.64 -13.88
C GLU A 83 18.10 -8.12 -14.23
N LEU A 84 17.52 -7.24 -13.41
CA LEU A 84 16.21 -6.65 -13.70
C LEU A 84 16.25 -5.80 -14.97
N LYS A 85 17.34 -5.06 -15.18
CA LYS A 85 17.54 -4.24 -16.38
C LYS A 85 17.54 -5.09 -17.65
N GLU A 86 18.26 -6.21 -17.66
CA GLU A 86 18.29 -7.14 -18.79
C GLU A 86 16.90 -7.70 -19.10
N ARG A 87 16.17 -8.14 -18.07
CA ARG A 87 14.79 -8.66 -18.20
C ARG A 87 13.83 -7.61 -18.75
N VAL A 88 13.93 -6.37 -18.25
CA VAL A 88 13.12 -5.22 -18.72
C VAL A 88 13.42 -4.92 -20.19
N GLU A 89 14.68 -4.89 -20.61
CA GLU A 89 15.04 -4.64 -22.01
C GLU A 89 14.55 -5.77 -22.94
N LYS A 90 14.62 -7.03 -22.50
CA LYS A 90 14.06 -8.16 -23.24
C LYS A 90 12.53 -8.03 -23.44
N ALA A 91 11.81 -7.60 -22.41
CA ALA A 91 10.36 -7.37 -22.49
C ALA A 91 10.01 -6.17 -23.40
N LYS A 92 10.78 -5.08 -23.35
CA LYS A 92 10.62 -3.97 -24.31
C LYS A 92 10.85 -4.41 -25.74
N LYS A 93 11.86 -5.26 -25.98
CA LYS A 93 12.13 -5.82 -27.31
C LYS A 93 10.97 -6.66 -27.82
N TYR A 94 10.35 -7.48 -26.97
CA TYR A 94 9.14 -8.23 -27.30
C TYR A 94 8.01 -7.29 -27.77
N LEU A 95 7.70 -6.23 -27.00
CA LEU A 95 6.67 -5.25 -27.40
C LEU A 95 6.96 -4.60 -28.75
N LYS A 96 8.24 -4.28 -29.02
CA LYS A 96 8.69 -3.74 -30.32
C LYS A 96 8.44 -4.70 -31.48
N THR A 97 8.74 -5.98 -31.30
CA THR A 97 8.52 -7.00 -32.32
C THR A 97 7.03 -7.20 -32.61
N GLU A 98 6.18 -7.25 -31.57
CA GLU A 98 4.76 -7.53 -31.73
C GLU A 98 3.94 -6.35 -32.28
N LEU A 99 4.21 -5.13 -31.86
CA LEU A 99 3.42 -3.95 -32.26
C LEU A 99 3.95 -3.26 -33.52
N SER A 100 5.23 -3.46 -33.87
CA SER A 100 5.90 -2.89 -35.06
C SER A 100 5.67 -1.38 -35.27
N SER A 101 5.31 -0.65 -34.22
CA SER A 101 4.97 0.78 -34.23
C SER A 101 5.33 1.36 -32.86
N ASP A 102 6.34 2.23 -32.83
CA ASP A 102 6.80 2.88 -31.61
C ASP A 102 5.68 3.74 -30.97
N GLU A 103 4.87 4.41 -31.80
CA GLU A 103 3.70 5.19 -31.33
C GLU A 103 2.69 4.34 -30.55
N LYS A 104 2.37 3.13 -31.04
CA LYS A 104 1.45 2.22 -30.33
C LYS A 104 2.05 1.68 -29.03
N ILE A 105 3.38 1.49 -28.99
CA ILE A 105 4.09 1.03 -27.79
C ILE A 105 4.06 2.12 -26.73
N ASP A 106 4.35 3.37 -27.12
CA ASP A 106 4.32 4.51 -26.23
C ASP A 106 2.90 4.76 -25.70
N GLU A 107 1.88 4.71 -26.57
CA GLU A 107 0.48 4.80 -26.15
C GLU A 107 0.11 3.68 -25.15
N LEU A 108 0.48 2.43 -25.44
CA LEU A 108 0.24 1.30 -24.54
C LEU A 108 0.89 1.53 -23.17
N LEU A 109 2.18 1.89 -23.17
CA LEU A 109 2.95 2.09 -21.94
C LEU A 109 2.49 3.31 -21.13
N GLU A 110 2.02 4.38 -21.79
CA GLU A 110 1.45 5.55 -21.12
C GLU A 110 0.14 5.19 -20.40
N ARG A 111 -0.73 4.40 -21.03
CA ARG A 111 -1.98 3.96 -20.40
C ARG A 111 -1.75 3.00 -19.26
N THR A 112 -0.87 2.01 -19.43
CA THR A 112 -0.53 1.09 -18.34
C THR A 112 0.19 1.80 -17.19
N ASP A 113 1.00 2.82 -17.48
CA ASP A 113 1.57 3.71 -16.46
C ASP A 113 0.49 4.43 -15.67
N ALA A 114 -0.50 5.02 -16.35
CA ALA A 114 -1.60 5.73 -15.69
C ALA A 114 -2.39 4.81 -14.77
N VAL A 115 -2.73 3.60 -15.23
CA VAL A 115 -3.42 2.58 -14.42
C VAL A 115 -2.60 2.20 -13.18
N VAL A 116 -1.31 1.91 -13.34
CA VAL A 116 -0.44 1.54 -12.22
C VAL A 116 -0.36 2.68 -11.19
N VAL A 117 -0.15 3.92 -11.64
CA VAL A 117 -0.10 5.09 -10.76
C VAL A 117 -1.44 5.27 -10.04
N GLU A 118 -2.56 5.15 -10.74
CA GLU A 118 -3.90 5.28 -10.15
C GLU A 118 -4.11 4.28 -9.00
N TYR A 119 -3.86 2.99 -9.23
CA TYR A 119 -4.04 1.97 -8.18
C TYR A 119 -3.04 2.11 -7.04
N ALA A 120 -1.78 2.46 -7.34
CA ALA A 120 -0.78 2.71 -6.31
C ALA A 120 -1.15 3.92 -5.44
N THR A 121 -1.69 4.99 -6.03
CA THR A 121 -2.20 6.15 -5.30
C THR A 121 -3.45 5.81 -4.48
N LYS A 122 -4.42 5.07 -5.05
CA LYS A 122 -5.60 4.57 -4.33
C LYS A 122 -5.20 3.75 -3.09
N LYS A 123 -4.20 2.88 -3.22
CA LYS A 123 -3.64 2.11 -2.11
C LYS A 123 -3.10 3.02 -1.00
N ILE A 124 -2.27 4.02 -1.33
CA ILE A 124 -1.70 4.96 -0.33
C ILE A 124 -2.82 5.73 0.40
N ILE A 125 -3.84 6.18 -0.33
CA ILE A 125 -4.98 6.89 0.27
C ILE A 125 -5.75 5.95 1.22
N LYS A 126 -6.00 4.70 0.81
CA LYS A 126 -6.64 3.68 1.66
C LYS A 126 -5.81 3.44 2.93
N GLU A 127 -4.51 3.19 2.80
CA GLU A 127 -3.60 2.95 3.94
C GLU A 127 -3.57 4.13 4.91
N LYS A 128 -3.56 5.38 4.40
CA LYS A 128 -3.62 6.59 5.22
C LYS A 128 -4.95 6.73 5.97
N ALA A 129 -6.06 6.41 5.33
CA ALA A 129 -7.37 6.43 5.96
C ALA A 129 -7.52 5.36 7.05
N GLU A 130 -7.01 4.15 6.80
CA GLU A 130 -6.95 3.07 7.80
C GLU A 130 -6.11 3.47 9.01
N GLN A 131 -4.96 4.11 8.78
CA GLN A 131 -4.10 4.62 9.83
C GLN A 131 -4.80 5.66 10.71
N SER A 132 -5.56 6.60 10.14
CA SER A 132 -6.33 7.55 10.94
C SER A 132 -7.39 6.88 11.81
N VAL A 133 -8.01 5.81 11.32
CA VAL A 133 -8.96 5.03 12.15
C VAL A 133 -8.26 4.34 13.31
N VAL A 134 -7.06 3.79 13.09
CA VAL A 134 -6.23 3.22 14.16
C VAL A 134 -5.90 4.28 15.22
N GLU A 135 -5.58 5.51 14.82
CA GLU A 135 -5.29 6.62 15.75
C GLU A 135 -6.49 7.01 16.61
N GLU A 136 -7.71 6.87 16.10
CA GLU A 136 -8.93 7.03 16.89
C GLU A 136 -9.11 5.86 17.87
N ILE A 137 -8.87 4.62 17.44
CA ILE A 137 -8.94 3.45 18.32
C ILE A 137 -7.92 3.59 19.47
N GLN A 138 -6.72 4.05 19.16
CA GLN A 138 -5.66 4.32 20.13
C GLN A 138 -6.09 5.23 21.28
N LYS A 139 -7.08 6.12 21.08
CA LYS A 139 -7.59 7.02 22.13
C LYS A 139 -8.54 6.33 23.11
N THR A 140 -9.11 5.19 22.71
CA THR A 140 -10.13 4.46 23.46
C THR A 140 -9.57 3.29 24.28
N ILE A 141 -8.28 3.00 24.13
CA ILE A 141 -7.63 1.86 24.76
C ILE A 141 -7.49 2.08 26.26
N THR A 142 -7.81 1.06 27.04
CA THR A 142 -7.67 1.09 28.50
C THR A 142 -6.42 0.35 28.97
N GLU A 143 -5.98 0.66 30.19
CA GLU A 143 -4.85 -0.03 30.85
C GLU A 143 -5.12 -1.51 31.09
N GLU A 144 -6.39 -1.87 31.32
CA GLU A 144 -6.83 -3.25 31.47
C GLU A 144 -6.63 -4.03 30.17
N GLU A 145 -7.04 -3.47 29.02
CA GLU A 145 -6.83 -4.08 27.71
C GLU A 145 -5.34 -4.32 27.41
N ILE A 146 -4.48 -3.37 27.78
CA ILE A 146 -3.02 -3.50 27.60
C ILE A 146 -2.47 -4.64 28.48
N THR A 147 -2.90 -4.68 29.74
CA THR A 147 -2.46 -5.69 30.72
C THR A 147 -2.85 -7.09 30.27
N GLU A 148 -4.09 -7.29 29.83
CA GLU A 148 -4.57 -8.58 29.31
C GLU A 148 -3.76 -9.06 28.10
N VAL A 149 -3.37 -8.15 27.19
CA VAL A 149 -2.52 -8.50 26.04
C VAL A 149 -1.10 -8.87 26.47
N ILE A 150 -0.55 -8.20 27.48
CA ILE A 150 0.79 -8.48 28.00
C ILE A 150 0.84 -9.82 28.76
N GLU A 151 -0.17 -10.12 29.56
CA GLU A 151 -0.19 -11.28 30.45
C GLU A 151 -0.30 -12.62 29.72
N ILE A 152 -0.79 -12.62 28.48
CA ILE A 152 -0.85 -13.84 27.66
C ILE A 152 0.51 -14.22 27.05
N GLN A 153 1.55 -13.37 27.17
CA GLN A 153 2.89 -13.69 26.71
C GLN A 153 3.51 -14.78 27.59
N ASN A 154 3.99 -15.86 26.99
CA ASN A 154 4.66 -16.91 27.74
C ASN A 154 6.06 -16.49 28.20
N SER A 155 6.71 -17.31 29.03
CA SER A 155 8.05 -17.03 29.56
C SER A 155 9.13 -16.90 28.50
N GLU A 156 8.94 -17.53 27.34
CA GLU A 156 9.87 -17.48 26.19
C GLU A 156 9.74 -16.18 25.39
N GLY A 157 8.67 -15.40 25.60
CA GLY A 157 8.39 -14.18 24.85
C GLY A 157 7.40 -14.35 23.69
N SER A 158 6.86 -15.55 23.47
CA SER A 158 5.90 -15.83 22.40
C SER A 158 4.45 -15.91 22.88
N TYR A 159 3.53 -16.02 21.92
CA TYR A 159 2.10 -16.07 22.17
C TYR A 159 1.49 -17.34 21.60
N GLU A 160 0.91 -18.19 22.45
CA GLU A 160 0.25 -19.43 22.02
C GLU A 160 -1.10 -19.16 21.35
N LYS A 161 -1.76 -18.05 21.71
CA LYS A 161 -3.03 -17.61 21.13
C LYS A 161 -3.07 -16.08 21.02
N ILE A 162 -3.92 -15.59 20.14
CA ILE A 162 -4.28 -14.17 20.07
C ILE A 162 -5.25 -13.85 21.21
N SER A 163 -5.07 -12.73 21.91
CA SER A 163 -5.97 -12.30 22.99
C SER A 163 -7.40 -12.06 22.46
N ASP A 164 -8.40 -12.37 23.29
CA ASP A 164 -9.80 -12.11 22.96
C ASP A 164 -10.06 -10.61 22.74
N LYS A 165 -9.30 -9.73 23.43
CA LYS A 165 -9.35 -8.27 23.21
C LYS A 165 -8.88 -7.86 21.82
N ILE A 166 -7.84 -8.53 21.30
CA ILE A 166 -7.37 -8.29 19.93
C ILE A 166 -8.45 -8.73 18.94
N THR A 167 -9.04 -9.89 19.16
CA THR A 167 -10.15 -10.41 18.34
C THR A 167 -11.39 -9.51 18.39
N GLU A 168 -11.69 -8.91 19.54
CA GLU A 168 -12.77 -7.94 19.69
C GLU A 168 -12.56 -6.68 18.82
N LYS A 169 -11.34 -6.12 18.83
CA LYS A 169 -10.99 -4.89 18.10
C LYS A 169 -10.74 -5.09 16.62
N LEU A 170 -10.23 -6.25 16.22
CA LEU A 170 -9.85 -6.54 14.83
C LEU A 170 -10.84 -7.46 14.10
N GLY A 171 -11.77 -8.09 14.83
CA GLY A 171 -12.54 -9.22 14.33
C GLY A 171 -11.73 -10.52 14.35
N VAL A 172 -12.33 -11.60 13.83
CA VAL A 172 -11.68 -12.91 13.76
C VAL A 172 -10.49 -12.83 12.79
N ILE A 173 -9.30 -13.02 13.36
CA ILE A 173 -8.04 -13.14 12.62
C ILE A 173 -7.68 -14.61 12.55
N THR A 174 -7.71 -15.17 11.33
CA THR A 174 -7.23 -16.52 11.06
C THR A 174 -5.83 -16.45 10.44
N ILE A 175 -5.04 -17.49 10.66
CA ILE A 175 -3.72 -17.64 10.00
C ILE A 175 -3.89 -17.59 8.48
N GLU A 176 -4.96 -18.17 7.95
CA GLU A 176 -5.27 -18.15 6.52
C GLU A 176 -5.49 -16.72 6.00
N ASN A 177 -6.20 -15.88 6.75
CA ASN A 177 -6.41 -14.47 6.40
C ASN A 177 -5.08 -13.70 6.39
N ILE A 178 -4.18 -13.99 7.33
CA ILE A 178 -2.88 -13.31 7.42
C ILE A 178 -1.96 -13.82 6.32
N SER A 179 -1.77 -15.13 6.23
CA SER A 179 -0.85 -15.76 5.28
C SER A 179 -1.24 -15.51 3.83
N SER A 180 -2.53 -15.32 3.52
CA SER A 180 -2.98 -14.97 2.16
C SER A 180 -2.66 -13.52 1.79
N SER A 181 -2.71 -12.63 2.78
CA SER A 181 -2.46 -11.19 2.65
C SER A 181 -0.97 -10.84 2.73
N VAL A 182 -0.18 -11.60 3.50
CA VAL A 182 1.29 -11.48 3.56
C VAL A 182 1.89 -12.08 2.29
N CYS A 183 2.08 -11.26 1.26
CA CYS A 183 2.69 -11.68 0.00
C CYS A 183 4.22 -11.66 0.08
N ILE A 184 4.78 -12.55 0.90
CA ILE A 184 6.23 -12.70 1.03
C ILE A 184 6.68 -13.93 0.22
N PRO A 185 7.58 -13.76 -0.77
CA PRO A 185 7.99 -14.86 -1.67
C PRO A 185 8.74 -16.00 -0.98
N ASP A 186 9.24 -15.78 0.23
CA ASP A 186 10.04 -16.76 0.95
C ASP A 186 9.21 -18.00 1.33
N LYS A 187 9.66 -19.17 0.87
CA LYS A 187 9.01 -20.47 1.09
C LYS A 187 8.92 -20.86 2.57
N ARG A 188 9.79 -20.31 3.44
CA ARG A 188 9.77 -20.53 4.89
C ARG A 188 8.50 -19.95 5.52
N VAL A 189 8.00 -18.81 5.01
CA VAL A 189 6.82 -18.12 5.55
C VAL A 189 5.58 -19.01 5.52
N ARG A 190 5.43 -19.81 4.47
CA ARG A 190 4.31 -20.76 4.33
C ARG A 190 4.36 -21.95 5.30
N LYS A 191 5.49 -22.15 5.99
CA LYS A 191 5.72 -23.26 6.93
C LYS A 191 5.67 -22.82 8.39
N PHE A 192 5.50 -21.53 8.66
CA PHE A 192 5.38 -21.05 10.03
C PHE A 192 4.14 -21.63 10.69
N ASP A 193 4.33 -22.07 11.94
CA ASP A 193 3.25 -22.57 12.75
C ASP A 193 2.38 -21.43 13.30
N THR A 194 1.30 -21.82 13.96
CA THR A 194 0.35 -20.91 14.60
C THR A 194 1.02 -20.02 15.64
N LYS A 195 2.00 -20.52 16.40
CA LYS A 195 2.67 -19.78 17.48
C LYS A 195 3.52 -18.65 16.92
N VAL A 196 4.22 -18.87 15.81
CA VAL A 196 4.96 -17.83 15.08
C VAL A 196 4.01 -16.74 14.57
N TRP A 197 2.91 -17.12 13.92
CA TRP A 197 1.92 -16.15 13.41
C TRP A 197 1.23 -15.36 14.52
N ASN A 198 0.83 -16.02 15.61
CA ASN A 198 0.23 -15.37 16.77
C ASN A 198 1.18 -14.34 17.39
N THR A 199 2.47 -14.68 17.42
CA THR A 199 3.51 -13.77 17.93
C THR A 199 3.67 -12.55 17.02
N PHE A 200 3.81 -12.73 15.71
CA PHE A 200 3.88 -11.61 14.76
C PHE A 200 2.66 -10.68 14.86
N ILE A 201 1.46 -11.25 14.94
CA ILE A 201 0.22 -10.46 14.93
C ILE A 201 0.02 -9.72 16.24
N THR A 202 0.32 -10.36 17.36
CA THR A 202 0.24 -9.70 18.66
C THR A 202 1.27 -8.58 18.75
N THR A 203 2.50 -8.80 18.28
CA THR A 203 3.52 -7.74 18.19
C THR A 203 3.09 -6.60 17.26
N ALA A 204 2.54 -6.91 16.08
CA ALA A 204 2.02 -5.91 15.15
C ALA A 204 0.86 -5.10 15.76
N TYR A 205 -0.03 -5.74 16.50
CA TYR A 205 -1.10 -5.07 17.25
C TYR A 205 -0.54 -4.13 18.32
N CYS A 206 0.44 -4.59 19.10
CA CYS A 206 1.13 -3.76 20.09
C CYS A 206 1.79 -2.54 19.43
N ASN A 207 2.43 -2.72 18.27
CA ASN A 207 3.11 -1.64 17.55
C ASN A 207 2.14 -0.63 16.93
N LYS A 208 0.99 -1.08 16.40
CA LYS A 208 0.07 -0.23 15.64
C LYS A 208 -1.08 0.27 16.48
N VAL A 209 -1.79 -0.62 17.16
CA VAL A 209 -3.01 -0.26 17.90
C VAL A 209 -2.67 0.21 19.31
N LEU A 210 -1.68 -0.40 19.98
CA LEU A 210 -1.27 0.04 21.31
C LEU A 210 -0.12 1.08 21.31
N ALA A 211 0.16 1.70 20.15
CA ALA A 211 1.35 2.54 19.94
C ALA A 211 1.53 3.67 20.97
N LYS A 212 0.44 4.28 21.45
CA LYS A 212 0.49 5.34 22.48
C LYS A 212 0.98 4.86 23.84
N HIS A 213 0.99 3.55 24.07
CA HIS A 213 1.42 2.90 25.30
C HIS A 213 2.72 2.12 25.12
N LYS A 214 3.52 2.46 24.10
CA LYS A 214 4.77 1.77 23.74
C LYS A 214 5.69 1.54 24.93
N SER A 215 5.83 2.52 25.83
CA SER A 215 6.69 2.41 27.03
C SER A 215 6.33 1.24 27.95
N LYS A 216 5.04 0.85 28.00
CA LYS A 216 4.57 -0.30 28.79
C LYS A 216 4.79 -1.64 28.09
N LEU A 217 4.96 -1.61 26.77
CA LEU A 217 5.08 -2.78 25.90
C LEU A 217 6.51 -3.06 25.46
N THR A 218 7.45 -2.14 25.69
CA THR A 218 8.85 -2.25 25.23
C THR A 218 9.46 -3.60 25.60
N LYS A 219 9.38 -3.99 26.87
CA LYS A 219 9.99 -5.24 27.37
C LYS A 219 9.38 -6.48 26.72
N GLN A 220 8.06 -6.50 26.55
CA GLN A 220 7.32 -7.62 25.96
C GLN A 220 7.60 -7.71 24.45
N ASN A 221 7.59 -6.57 23.76
CA ASN A 221 7.90 -6.51 22.34
C ASN A 221 9.35 -6.94 22.07
N GLU A 222 10.32 -6.48 22.86
CA GLU A 222 11.72 -6.93 22.76
C GLU A 222 11.86 -8.45 22.91
N LYS A 223 11.20 -9.03 23.92
CA LYS A 223 11.19 -10.50 24.10
C LYS A 223 10.56 -11.23 22.91
N ALA A 224 9.46 -10.72 22.38
CA ALA A 224 8.80 -11.31 21.22
C ALA A 224 9.69 -11.27 19.98
N LEU A 225 10.36 -10.14 19.75
CA LEU A 225 11.30 -9.99 18.63
C LEU A 225 12.52 -10.90 18.78
N VAL A 226 13.11 -11.02 19.98
CA VAL A 226 14.21 -11.97 20.24
C VAL A 226 13.77 -13.42 20.00
N TRP A 227 12.55 -13.78 20.43
CA TRP A 227 12.01 -15.11 20.19
C TRP A 227 11.77 -15.37 18.70
N LEU A 228 11.16 -14.43 17.98
CA LEU A 228 10.94 -14.51 16.52
C LEU A 228 12.26 -14.65 15.77
N HIS A 229 13.29 -13.91 16.19
CA HIS A 229 14.63 -14.01 15.63
C HIS A 229 15.23 -15.40 15.80
N THR A 230 14.97 -16.05 16.94
CA THR A 230 15.39 -17.44 17.18
C THR A 230 14.68 -18.43 16.24
N GLN A 231 13.44 -18.13 15.80
CA GLN A 231 12.68 -19.00 14.90
C GLN A 231 13.07 -18.85 13.42
N ILE A 232 13.44 -17.62 13.02
CA ILE A 232 13.57 -17.26 11.59
C ILE A 232 15.04 -17.06 11.19
N ASN A 233 15.85 -16.51 12.11
CA ASN A 233 17.26 -16.22 11.93
C ASN A 233 17.53 -15.43 10.64
N ASP A 234 16.66 -14.47 10.33
CA ASP A 234 16.73 -13.62 9.14
C ASP A 234 16.01 -12.30 9.43
N GLU A 235 16.78 -11.33 9.91
CA GLU A 235 16.29 -10.02 10.35
C GLU A 235 15.52 -9.28 9.23
N LYS A 236 15.97 -9.42 7.97
CA LYS A 236 15.32 -8.79 6.83
C LYS A 236 13.92 -9.39 6.61
N LEU A 237 13.84 -10.73 6.64
CA LEU A 237 12.58 -11.43 6.50
C LEU A 237 11.63 -11.14 7.66
N GLU A 238 12.13 -11.14 8.90
CA GLU A 238 11.37 -10.80 10.11
C GLU A 238 10.72 -9.43 10.02
N LYS A 239 11.47 -8.42 9.57
CA LYS A 239 10.98 -7.07 9.37
C LYS A 239 9.89 -7.02 8.29
N GLU A 240 10.09 -7.68 7.15
CA GLU A 240 9.11 -7.71 6.07
C GLU A 240 7.78 -8.36 6.50
N ILE A 241 7.85 -9.45 7.30
CA ILE A 241 6.67 -10.12 7.86
C ILE A 241 5.97 -9.20 8.85
N LEU A 242 6.71 -8.57 9.77
CA LEU A 242 6.14 -7.69 10.77
C LEU A 242 5.45 -6.47 10.13
N GLU A 243 6.10 -5.80 9.18
CA GLU A 243 5.51 -4.69 8.42
C GLU A 243 4.23 -5.10 7.69
N SER A 244 4.20 -6.31 7.12
CA SER A 244 3.01 -6.85 6.46
C SER A 244 1.88 -7.12 7.47
N CYS A 245 2.19 -7.70 8.63
CA CYS A 245 1.23 -7.91 9.71
C CYS A 245 0.68 -6.59 10.26
N GLU A 246 1.50 -5.55 10.38
CA GLU A 246 1.10 -4.22 10.82
C GLU A 246 0.09 -3.55 9.87
N LYS A 247 0.27 -3.73 8.55
CA LYS A 247 -0.72 -3.28 7.55
C LYS A 247 -2.05 -4.01 7.70
N ILE A 248 -2.01 -5.33 7.86
CA ILE A 248 -3.21 -6.16 8.05
C ILE A 248 -3.96 -5.76 9.32
N VAL A 249 -3.23 -5.51 10.42
CA VAL A 249 -3.82 -5.04 11.68
C VAL A 249 -4.56 -3.71 11.48
N ALA A 250 -3.96 -2.76 10.74
CA ALA A 250 -4.59 -1.47 10.47
C ALA A 250 -5.86 -1.63 9.61
N GLU A 251 -5.79 -2.43 8.55
CA GLU A 251 -6.94 -2.75 7.69
C GLU A 251 -8.08 -3.41 8.50
N LYS A 252 -7.75 -4.41 9.33
CA LYS A 252 -8.74 -5.13 10.14
C LYS A 252 -9.39 -4.24 11.20
N ALA A 253 -8.60 -3.43 11.90
CA ALA A 253 -9.10 -2.43 12.86
C ALA A 253 -10.08 -1.46 12.19
N SER A 254 -9.72 -0.97 11.00
CA SER A 254 -10.56 -0.09 10.19
C SER A 254 -11.87 -0.75 9.77
N ASN A 255 -11.80 -1.97 9.25
CA ASN A 255 -12.98 -2.72 8.81
C ASN A 255 -13.91 -3.09 9.96
N LYS A 256 -13.37 -3.48 11.12
CA LYS A 256 -14.18 -3.76 12.31
C LYS A 256 -14.95 -2.52 12.77
N LYS A 257 -14.33 -1.33 12.70
CA LYS A 257 -15.01 -0.07 13.00
C LYS A 257 -16.15 0.21 12.00
N LYS A 258 -15.92 -0.05 10.70
CA LYS A 258 -16.99 0.04 9.67
C LYS A 258 -18.17 -0.88 10.02
N GLU A 259 -17.93 -2.15 10.31
CA GLU A 259 -18.96 -3.12 10.72
C GLU A 259 -19.77 -2.65 11.92
N SER A 260 -19.09 -2.17 12.97
CA SER A 260 -19.78 -1.63 14.15
C SER A 260 -20.63 -0.39 13.81
N SER A 261 -20.20 0.43 12.85
CA SER A 261 -20.95 1.60 12.36
C SER A 261 -22.15 1.23 11.48
N TRP A 262 -22.16 0.07 10.80
CA TRP A 262 -23.32 -0.40 10.06
C TRP A 262 -24.49 -0.81 10.96
N THR A 263 -24.22 -1.19 12.22
CA THR A 263 -25.27 -1.42 13.23
C THR A 263 -25.90 -0.12 13.76
N SER A 264 -25.25 1.03 13.55
CA SER A 264 -25.80 2.39 13.77
C SER A 264 -26.12 3.06 12.44
N LEU A 265 -27.25 2.70 11.84
CA LEU A 265 -27.65 3.12 10.50
C LEU A 265 -27.84 4.65 10.38
N SER A 266 -26.96 5.35 9.64
CA SER A 266 -27.28 6.39 8.62
C SER A 266 -26.13 7.36 8.22
N THR A 267 -24.98 7.41 8.92
CA THR A 267 -24.06 8.57 8.74
C THR A 267 -22.71 8.25 8.05
N TRP A 268 -22.24 7.00 8.06
CA TRP A 268 -20.84 6.70 7.66
C TRP A 268 -20.66 5.99 6.32
N GLY A 269 -21.64 5.22 5.82
CA GLY A 269 -21.50 4.55 4.49
C GLY A 269 -21.25 5.53 3.34
N SER A 270 -21.87 6.71 3.40
CA SER A 270 -21.63 7.87 2.52
C SER A 270 -20.42 8.71 2.95
N GLY A 271 -20.08 8.69 4.25
CA GLY A 271 -18.95 9.42 4.84
C GLY A 271 -17.59 8.82 4.51
N TRP A 272 -17.46 7.50 4.35
CA TRP A 272 -16.19 6.86 3.98
C TRP A 272 -15.75 7.19 2.56
N GLY A 273 -16.68 7.18 1.59
CA GLY A 273 -16.41 7.63 0.23
C GLY A 273 -15.91 9.09 0.24
N LYS A 274 -16.60 9.95 0.99
CA LYS A 274 -16.21 11.36 1.17
C LYS A 274 -14.89 11.53 1.92
N TYR A 275 -14.61 10.73 2.94
CA TYR A 275 -13.39 10.80 3.75
C TYR A 275 -12.16 10.34 2.95
N ILE A 276 -12.30 9.29 2.15
CA ILE A 276 -11.29 8.86 1.19
C ILE A 276 -11.07 9.95 0.13
N ASP A 277 -12.14 10.57 -0.36
CA ASP A 277 -12.08 11.67 -1.33
C ASP A 277 -11.42 12.93 -0.76
N ASP A 278 -11.73 13.31 0.49
CA ASP A 278 -11.11 14.44 1.20
C ASP A 278 -9.63 14.15 1.56
N THR A 279 -9.30 12.90 1.89
CA THR A 279 -7.91 12.44 2.10
C THR A 279 -7.12 12.43 0.80
N ALA A 280 -7.75 12.07 -0.32
CA ALA A 280 -7.16 12.10 -1.65
C ALA A 280 -6.82 13.55 -2.07
N LYS A 281 -7.78 14.47 -1.90
CA LYS A 281 -7.62 15.90 -2.20
C LYS A 281 -6.47 16.54 -1.40
N SER A 282 -6.39 16.23 -0.11
CA SER A 282 -5.34 16.78 0.78
C SER A 282 -3.95 16.19 0.54
N THR A 283 -3.84 14.96 0.03
CA THR A 283 -2.55 14.27 -0.12
C THR A 283 -1.92 14.46 -1.50
N THR A 284 -2.72 14.76 -2.53
CA THR A 284 -2.23 14.66 -3.92
C THR A 284 -2.50 15.89 -4.80
N GLY A 285 -3.35 16.84 -4.37
CA GLY A 285 -3.80 17.92 -5.25
C GLY A 285 -4.65 17.44 -6.43
N TYR A 286 -5.06 16.17 -6.47
CA TYR A 286 -5.95 15.63 -7.50
C TYR A 286 -7.41 15.98 -7.17
N GLN A 287 -8.09 16.59 -8.14
CA GLN A 287 -9.55 16.49 -8.24
C GLN A 287 -9.87 15.10 -8.77
N ALA A 288 -10.72 14.36 -8.07
CA ALA A 288 -11.20 13.06 -8.51
C ALA A 288 -11.75 13.16 -9.93
N ILE A 289 -11.33 12.25 -10.81
CA ILE A 289 -12.02 12.05 -12.09
C ILE A 289 -13.29 11.27 -11.73
N ASP A 290 -14.42 11.96 -11.66
CA ASP A 290 -15.73 11.50 -11.16
C ASP A 290 -16.37 10.31 -11.92
N ASN A 291 -15.66 9.64 -12.81
CA ASN A 291 -16.23 8.57 -13.61
C ASN A 291 -15.68 7.22 -13.13
N ILE A 292 -16.40 6.51 -12.26
CA ILE A 292 -16.59 5.02 -12.18
C ILE A 292 -17.44 4.63 -10.92
N TYR A 293 -18.46 5.41 -10.56
CA TYR A 293 -19.50 4.92 -9.61
C TYR A 293 -20.92 5.24 -10.08
N HIS A 294 -21.25 4.91 -11.33
CA HIS A 294 -22.65 4.81 -11.74
C HIS A 294 -22.87 3.57 -12.60
N THR A 295 -23.12 2.43 -11.96
CA THR A 295 -23.92 1.35 -12.56
C THR A 295 -24.74 0.65 -11.47
N ALA A 296 -26.01 1.07 -11.34
CA ALA A 296 -27.20 0.20 -11.30
C ALA A 296 -28.47 1.03 -10.97
N ASP A 297 -29.37 1.08 -11.96
CA ASP A 297 -30.83 1.25 -11.93
C ASP A 297 -31.51 2.49 -11.31
N THR A 298 -31.93 3.46 -12.15
CA THR A 298 -33.34 3.77 -12.55
C THR A 298 -33.40 4.97 -13.56
N PRO A 299 -34.51 5.21 -14.32
CA PRO A 299 -34.46 5.68 -15.71
C PRO A 299 -34.58 7.21 -15.92
N ALA A 300 -34.10 7.59 -17.10
CA ALA A 300 -33.88 8.92 -17.68
C ALA A 300 -34.97 10.03 -17.52
N LYS A 301 -34.50 11.29 -17.50
CA LYS A 301 -34.78 12.29 -18.58
C LYS A 301 -33.77 13.47 -18.59
N PRO A 302 -33.57 14.14 -19.74
CA PRO A 302 -32.34 14.87 -20.09
C PRO A 302 -32.43 16.39 -19.96
N LYS A 303 -31.26 17.08 -20.03
CA LYS A 303 -30.96 18.44 -20.56
C LYS A 303 -29.65 18.96 -19.92
N THR A 304 -28.70 19.66 -20.52
CA THR A 304 -28.42 20.23 -21.86
C THR A 304 -26.91 20.55 -21.91
N GLU A 305 -26.31 20.55 -23.09
CA GLU A 305 -24.91 20.91 -23.40
C GLU A 305 -24.44 22.29 -22.88
N SER A 306 -23.17 22.41 -22.50
CA SER A 306 -22.36 23.57 -22.86
C SER A 306 -20.85 23.22 -22.95
N ASN A 307 -20.26 23.62 -24.08
CA ASN A 307 -18.85 23.50 -24.42
C ASN A 307 -18.02 24.61 -23.74
N ALA A 308 -16.87 24.27 -23.17
CA ALA A 308 -15.67 25.13 -23.17
C ALA A 308 -14.42 24.36 -22.68
N LYS A 309 -13.34 24.35 -23.49
CA LYS A 309 -11.95 24.05 -23.06
C LYS A 309 -11.26 25.36 -22.62
N PRO A 310 -10.36 25.31 -21.63
CA PRO A 310 -9.03 25.93 -21.80
C PRO A 310 -7.92 25.00 -21.22
N GLY A 311 -6.66 24.97 -21.66
CA GLY A 311 -5.80 26.02 -22.23
C GLY A 311 -4.74 26.39 -21.19
N TRP A 312 -3.60 25.69 -21.18
CA TRP A 312 -2.52 25.86 -20.19
C TRP A 312 -1.49 26.88 -20.69
N SER A 313 -1.36 28.01 -19.99
CA SER A 313 -0.08 28.73 -19.82
C SER A 313 -0.22 29.87 -18.80
N ASP A 314 0.86 30.05 -18.04
CA ASP A 314 1.28 31.22 -17.25
C ASP A 314 1.13 31.11 -15.73
N ILE A 315 2.28 31.09 -15.04
CA ILE A 315 2.72 32.11 -14.07
C ILE A 315 4.15 31.79 -13.60
N ILE A 316 5.07 32.72 -13.85
CA ILE A 316 6.40 32.86 -13.24
C ILE A 316 6.28 33.95 -12.15
N VAL A 317 6.82 33.73 -10.94
CA VAL A 317 7.28 34.81 -10.03
C VAL A 317 8.47 34.31 -9.17
N SER A 318 9.46 35.18 -9.01
CA SER A 318 10.73 35.04 -8.29
C SER A 318 10.71 35.59 -6.83
N THR A 319 11.85 35.39 -6.13
CA THR A 319 12.42 36.02 -4.90
C THR A 319 11.93 35.48 -3.53
N GLU A 320 12.69 35.43 -2.42
CA GLU A 320 13.98 36.01 -1.98
C GLU A 320 14.50 35.26 -0.72
N GLU A 321 15.80 35.37 -0.39
CA GLU A 321 16.50 34.78 0.77
C GLU A 321 16.26 35.54 2.10
N ALA A 322 16.29 34.84 3.25
CA ALA A 322 17.04 35.26 4.46
C ALA A 322 16.92 34.27 5.67
N ASN A 323 18.10 33.84 6.12
CA ASN A 323 18.63 33.67 7.50
C ASN A 323 18.04 32.66 8.52
N ASP A 324 18.97 31.79 8.95
CA ASP A 324 18.98 30.84 10.07
C ASP A 324 19.16 31.53 11.45
N PRO A 325 18.81 30.87 12.57
CA PRO A 325 19.89 30.49 13.49
C PRO A 325 19.73 29.13 14.23
N GLU A 326 20.83 28.37 14.15
CA GLU A 326 21.50 27.47 15.11
C GLU A 326 20.90 27.22 16.51
N PHE A 327 20.69 25.93 16.87
CA PHE A 327 20.82 25.44 18.25
C PHE A 327 21.25 23.96 18.33
N ASP A 328 22.12 23.68 19.29
CA ASP A 328 23.04 22.54 19.42
C ASP A 328 22.47 21.12 19.54
N THR A 329 23.25 20.18 18.97
CA THR A 329 23.12 18.73 19.01
C THR A 329 23.64 18.12 20.32
N ILE A 330 22.88 17.18 20.90
CA ILE A 330 23.42 16.12 21.76
C ILE A 330 23.07 14.77 21.11
N GLU A 331 24.10 14.08 20.62
CA GLU A 331 24.07 12.73 20.09
C GLU A 331 23.76 11.70 21.19
N ASP A 332 22.81 10.80 20.92
CA ASP A 332 22.84 9.46 21.52
C ASP A 332 22.36 8.43 20.48
N SER A 333 23.34 7.69 19.96
CA SER A 333 23.19 6.74 18.85
C SER A 333 23.07 5.32 19.39
N ARG A 334 21.83 4.82 19.44
CA ARG A 334 21.47 3.39 19.38
C ARG A 334 19.94 3.31 19.22
N TYR A 335 19.50 2.78 18.07
CA TYR A 335 18.10 2.67 17.62
C TYR A 335 17.47 3.96 17.05
N HIS A 336 18.04 4.46 15.95
CA HIS A 336 17.29 5.35 15.05
C HIS A 336 16.46 4.50 14.09
N THR A 337 15.20 4.27 14.42
CA THR A 337 14.19 4.01 13.38
C THR A 337 14.16 5.24 12.49
N GLN A 338 14.44 5.10 11.20
CA GLN A 338 14.13 6.15 10.22
C GLN A 338 12.61 6.31 10.19
N ILE A 339 12.11 7.17 11.07
CA ILE A 339 10.81 7.80 10.94
C ILE A 339 11.02 8.81 9.82
N TYR A 340 10.32 8.65 8.70
CA TYR A 340 10.12 9.76 7.78
C TYR A 340 9.34 10.83 8.54
N ASN A 341 10.07 11.75 9.18
CA ASN A 341 9.52 13.00 9.68
C ASN A 341 9.18 13.84 8.46
N PHE A 342 7.91 13.85 8.05
CA PHE A 342 7.38 15.04 7.41
C PHE A 342 7.36 16.13 8.48
N SER A 343 8.15 17.18 8.29
CA SER A 343 8.13 18.33 9.19
C SER A 343 6.76 19.00 9.10
N LEU A 344 6.18 19.34 10.25
CA LEU A 344 4.93 20.11 10.32
C LEU A 344 5.06 21.50 9.67
N ASP A 345 6.30 21.97 9.45
CA ASP A 345 6.57 23.24 8.78
C ASP A 345 6.41 23.15 7.25
N ASP A 346 6.50 21.95 6.65
CA ASP A 346 6.22 21.75 5.22
C ASP A 346 4.72 21.93 4.88
N LEU A 347 3.83 21.79 5.88
CA LEU A 347 2.38 21.99 5.72
C LEU A 347 1.91 23.43 5.97
N LYS A 348 2.72 24.28 6.63
CA LYS A 348 2.32 25.66 6.89
C LYS A 348 2.46 26.54 5.66
N HIS A 349 3.31 26.20 4.70
CA HIS A 349 3.50 27.02 3.50
C HIS A 349 2.36 26.90 2.47
N ILE A 350 1.51 25.88 2.58
CA ILE A 350 0.38 25.63 1.68
C ILE A 350 -0.91 26.31 2.17
N MET A 351 -0.98 26.73 3.43
CA MET A 351 -2.22 27.28 4.03
C MET A 351 -2.25 28.82 4.18
N ASN A 352 -1.25 29.56 3.71
CA ASN A 352 -1.31 31.03 3.65
C ASN A 352 -0.69 31.56 2.36
N LYS A 353 -1.45 31.49 1.27
CA LYS A 353 -1.50 32.53 0.22
C LYS A 353 -2.80 32.43 -0.55
#